data_AF-H0EVH8-F1
#
_entry.id   AF-H0EVH8-F1
#
_cell.length_a   1.000
_cell.length_b   1.000
_cell.length_c   1.000
_cell.angle_alpha   90.00
_cell.angle_beta   90.00
_cell.angle_gamma   90.00
#
_symmetry.space_group_name_H-M   'P 1'
#
loop_
_entity.id
_entity.type
_entity.pdbx_description
1 polymer ?
#
loop_
_entity_poly.entity_id
_entity_poly.type
_entity_poly.pdbx_seq_one_letter_code
_entity_poly.pdbx_strand_id
1 'polypeptide(L)'
;MKNHSTISRGYKVVQHYIEGIYNSDIRSALQKLVTDTTSLYLVALQHRVMQLITDYEHALKNGVYENNNRPVIEHHLLPAEIEARTTCNGCDVCFWRNEVEIKNLADRKMLNHNHDSVGFLLRGFFEYYAQNGDMTTVRHRGFDWGREVLSLRTRGGILSKQVKGWVGAKTTIETNVVAPPTPSTIKPAASTDETTPQTPKPQPQRLEETKEIRHRYLFAIEDPFELTHNVARTVTHNGIVSIRDEFRRAWRILRNIDKPEQRDGGLLDPIDATGKGGSEVKGSFLELLEILHGPELKQVVV
;
A
#
# COMPACT_ATOMS: atom_id res chain seq x y z
N MET A 1 23.53 3.25 -16.40
CA MET A 1 24.05 1.89 -16.15
C MET A 1 24.78 1.78 -14.79
N LYS A 2 24.24 2.30 -13.67
CA LYS A 2 24.94 2.29 -12.36
C LYS A 2 24.23 1.51 -11.23
N ASN A 3 23.04 0.92 -11.46
CA ASN A 3 22.20 0.48 -10.33
C ASN A 3 22.29 -1.04 -10.01
N HIS A 4 22.45 -1.93 -11.00
CA HIS A 4 22.65 -3.37 -10.71
C HIS A 4 24.01 -3.66 -10.04
N SER A 5 25.03 -2.87 -10.36
CA SER A 5 26.34 -2.93 -9.69
C SER A 5 26.24 -2.56 -8.20
N THR A 6 25.36 -1.62 -7.85
CA THR A 6 25.28 -1.08 -6.48
C THR A 6 24.52 -2.02 -5.54
N ILE A 7 23.45 -2.68 -6.01
CA ILE A 7 22.69 -3.68 -5.22
C ILE A 7 23.56 -4.91 -4.96
N SER A 8 24.25 -5.42 -5.98
CA SER A 8 25.21 -6.53 -5.83
C SER A 8 26.39 -6.17 -4.91
N ARG A 9 26.85 -4.91 -4.95
CA ARG A 9 27.92 -4.42 -4.08
C ARG A 9 27.47 -4.27 -2.62
N GLY A 10 26.25 -3.79 -2.37
CA GLY A 10 25.68 -3.69 -1.03
C GLY A 10 25.54 -5.06 -0.37
N TYR A 11 25.00 -6.04 -1.10
CA TYR A 11 24.88 -7.41 -0.62
C TYR A 11 26.24 -8.06 -0.30
N LYS A 12 27.25 -7.87 -1.16
CA LYS A 12 28.62 -8.35 -0.89
C LYS A 12 29.23 -7.74 0.37
N VAL A 13 29.00 -6.46 0.64
CA VAL A 13 29.49 -5.81 1.86
C VAL A 13 28.82 -6.40 3.11
N VAL A 14 27.52 -6.69 3.04
CA VAL A 14 26.78 -7.35 4.13
C VAL A 14 27.32 -8.76 4.40
N GLN A 15 27.57 -9.54 3.34
CA GLN A 15 28.16 -10.88 3.46
C GLN A 15 29.54 -10.85 4.14
N HIS A 16 30.44 -9.97 3.69
CA HIS A 16 31.76 -9.82 4.32
C HIS A 16 31.69 -9.34 5.77
N TYR A 17 30.74 -8.46 6.09
CA TYR A 17 30.52 -8.05 7.47
C TYR A 17 30.15 -9.25 8.35
N ILE A 18 29.22 -10.08 7.88
CA ILE A 18 28.77 -11.28 8.60
C ILE A 18 29.91 -12.30 8.75
N GLU A 19 30.67 -12.55 7.69
CA GLU A 19 31.85 -13.43 7.72
C GLU A 19 32.87 -12.97 8.78
N GLY A 20 33.00 -11.66 9.00
CA GLY A 20 33.89 -11.06 10.00
C GLY A 20 33.41 -11.17 11.46
N ILE A 21 32.18 -11.62 11.72
CA ILE A 21 31.66 -11.78 13.09
C ILE A 21 32.35 -12.97 13.75
N TYR A 22 33.01 -12.78 14.89
CA TYR A 22 33.76 -13.85 15.57
C TYR A 22 32.87 -14.98 16.10
N ASN A 23 31.74 -14.65 16.74
CA ASN A 23 30.82 -15.63 17.33
C ASN A 23 30.08 -16.42 16.23
N SER A 24 30.28 -17.75 16.20
CA SER A 24 29.72 -18.64 15.17
C SER A 24 28.20 -18.75 15.22
N ASP A 25 27.61 -18.69 16.41
CA ASP A 25 26.16 -18.83 16.59
C ASP A 25 25.44 -17.57 16.11
N ILE A 26 25.99 -16.41 16.46
CA ILE A 26 25.49 -15.12 15.98
C ILE A 26 25.64 -15.02 14.46
N ARG A 27 26.80 -15.44 13.93
CA ARG A 27 27.06 -15.48 12.48
C ARG A 27 26.02 -16.34 11.75
N SER A 28 25.79 -17.57 12.21
CA SER A 28 24.83 -18.49 11.60
C SER A 28 23.39 -17.95 11.65
N ALA A 29 23.01 -17.35 12.77
CA ALA A 29 21.68 -16.76 12.92
C ALA A 29 21.48 -15.55 11.98
N LEU A 30 22.49 -14.70 11.77
CA LEU A 30 22.43 -13.59 10.83
C LEU A 30 22.41 -14.06 9.37
N GLN A 31 23.18 -15.09 9.02
CA GLN A 31 23.17 -15.67 7.66
C GLN A 31 21.80 -16.20 7.26
N LYS A 32 21.02 -16.76 8.20
CA LYS A 32 19.65 -17.22 7.96
C LYS A 32 18.65 -16.08 7.76
N LEU A 33 18.95 -14.90 8.29
CA LEU A 33 18.02 -13.76 8.33
C LEU A 33 18.21 -12.79 7.15
N VAL A 34 19.38 -12.80 6.52
CA VAL A 34 19.71 -11.86 5.45
C VAL A 34 19.12 -12.28 4.11
N THR A 35 18.40 -11.35 3.49
CA THR A 35 17.98 -11.37 2.09
C THR A 35 18.75 -10.30 1.27
N ASP A 36 18.63 -10.35 -0.05
CA ASP A 36 19.31 -9.41 -0.99
C ASP A 36 18.97 -7.93 -0.75
N THR A 37 17.89 -7.62 -0.04
CA THR A 37 17.44 -6.27 0.27
C THR A 37 17.87 -5.76 1.65
N THR A 38 18.57 -6.60 2.44
CA THR A 38 18.94 -6.25 3.81
C THR A 38 20.06 -5.21 3.83
N SER A 39 19.85 -4.12 4.57
CA SER A 39 20.88 -3.08 4.70
C SER A 39 21.96 -3.48 5.72
N LEU A 40 23.20 -3.03 5.48
CA LEU A 40 24.32 -3.22 6.42
C LEU A 40 24.00 -2.68 7.82
N TYR A 41 23.26 -1.58 7.89
CA TYR A 41 22.83 -1.00 9.15
C TYR A 41 21.98 -1.98 9.98
N LEU A 42 20.98 -2.61 9.36
CA LEU A 42 20.11 -3.58 10.03
C LEU A 42 20.90 -4.81 10.50
N VAL A 43 21.82 -5.30 9.69
CA VAL A 43 22.65 -6.47 10.04
C VAL A 43 23.62 -6.14 11.18
N ALA A 44 24.27 -4.97 11.14
CA ALA A 44 25.17 -4.53 12.21
C ALA A 44 24.44 -4.31 13.53
N LEU A 45 23.21 -3.81 13.47
CA LEU A 45 22.34 -3.63 14.63
C LEU A 45 21.96 -4.98 15.26
N GLN A 46 21.47 -5.92 14.44
CA GLN A 46 21.09 -7.25 14.88
C GLN A 46 22.29 -8.03 15.45
N HIS A 47 23.48 -7.88 14.85
CA HIS A 47 24.72 -8.41 15.42
C HIS A 47 24.99 -7.84 16.81
N ARG A 48 24.93 -6.52 16.98
CA ARG A 48 25.19 -5.87 18.27
C ARG A 48 24.25 -6.38 19.36
N VAL A 49 22.98 -6.60 19.06
CA VAL A 49 22.03 -7.16 20.04
C VAL A 49 22.36 -8.57 20.41
N MET A 50 22.57 -9.45 19.43
CA MET A 50 22.83 -10.85 19.77
C MET A 50 24.15 -10.99 20.53
N GLN A 51 25.14 -10.16 20.20
CA GLN A 51 26.40 -10.09 20.95
C GLN A 51 26.16 -9.64 22.39
N LEU A 52 25.36 -8.59 22.59
CA LEU A 52 25.10 -8.09 23.93
C LEU A 52 24.23 -9.04 24.78
N ILE A 53 23.27 -9.74 24.17
CA ILE A 53 22.52 -10.81 24.84
C ILE A 53 23.50 -11.90 25.31
N THR A 54 24.42 -12.29 24.44
CA THR A 54 25.44 -13.31 24.75
C THR A 54 26.34 -12.85 25.89
N ASP A 55 26.81 -11.59 25.84
CA ASP A 55 27.65 -10.99 26.88
C ASP A 55 26.90 -10.90 28.22
N TYR A 56 25.59 -10.62 28.20
CA TYR A 56 24.74 -10.57 29.39
C TYR A 56 24.52 -11.96 30.00
N GLU A 57 24.20 -12.98 29.18
CA GLU A 57 24.08 -14.36 29.63
C GLU A 57 25.39 -14.86 30.26
N HIS A 58 26.53 -14.51 29.66
CA HIS A 58 27.84 -14.82 30.20
C HIS A 58 28.09 -14.10 31.54
N ALA A 59 27.71 -12.82 31.65
CA ALA A 59 27.87 -12.06 32.87
C ALA A 59 26.95 -12.54 34.00
N LEU A 60 25.74 -13.02 33.70
CA LEU A 60 24.87 -13.72 34.66
C LEU A 60 25.50 -15.02 35.14
N LYS A 61 26.05 -15.83 34.22
CA LYS A 61 26.74 -17.08 34.56
C LYS A 61 27.94 -16.86 35.48
N ASN A 62 28.63 -15.73 35.32
CA ASN A 62 29.78 -15.35 36.14
C ASN A 62 29.42 -14.56 37.39
N GLY A 63 28.13 -14.33 37.67
CA GLY A 63 27.67 -13.62 38.86
C GLY A 63 28.02 -12.13 38.90
N VAL A 64 28.29 -11.52 37.74
CA VAL A 64 28.67 -10.09 37.63
C VAL A 64 27.45 -9.18 37.62
N TYR A 65 26.28 -9.70 37.20
CA TYR A 65 25.00 -9.01 37.29
C TYR A 65 23.98 -9.84 38.07
N GLU A 66 23.15 -9.15 38.85
CA GLU A 66 21.95 -9.74 39.44
C GLU A 66 20.82 -9.84 38.40
N ASN A 67 20.00 -10.89 38.48
CA ASN A 67 18.83 -11.09 37.60
C ASN A 67 17.84 -9.91 37.62
N ASN A 68 17.86 -9.09 38.68
CA ASN A 68 17.04 -7.90 38.82
C ASN A 68 17.42 -6.76 37.85
N ASN A 69 18.61 -6.82 37.23
CA ASN A 69 19.05 -5.82 36.25
C ASN A 69 18.56 -6.12 34.83
N ARG A 70 17.97 -7.30 34.60
CA ARG A 70 17.42 -7.73 33.30
C ARG A 70 16.39 -6.74 32.71
N PRO A 71 15.41 -6.21 33.47
CA PRO A 71 14.41 -5.28 32.93
C PRO A 71 15.03 -3.96 32.50
N VAL A 72 16.09 -3.52 33.18
CA VAL A 72 16.80 -2.26 32.91
C VAL A 72 17.63 -2.40 31.62
N ILE A 73 18.33 -3.52 31.46
CA ILE A 73 19.11 -3.81 30.27
C ILE A 73 18.21 -3.97 29.04
N GLU A 74 17.10 -4.72 29.16
CA GLU A 74 16.09 -4.83 28.11
C GLU A 74 15.51 -3.44 27.77
N HIS A 75 15.17 -2.62 28.76
CA HIS A 75 14.63 -1.26 28.54
C HIS A 75 15.61 -0.28 27.86
N HIS A 76 16.92 -0.40 28.08
CA HIS A 76 17.92 0.51 27.47
C HIS A 76 18.37 0.10 26.07
N LEU A 77 18.20 -1.17 25.69
CA LEU A 77 18.57 -1.67 24.36
C LEU A 77 17.51 -1.46 23.29
N LEU A 78 16.25 -1.43 23.72
CA LEU A 78 15.09 -1.40 22.86
C LEU A 78 14.69 -0.03 22.27
N PRO A 79 15.01 1.17 22.80
CA PRO A 79 14.38 2.40 22.30
C PRO A 79 14.69 2.70 20.84
N ALA A 80 15.97 2.76 20.46
CA ALA A 80 16.38 3.04 19.07
C ALA A 80 16.07 1.85 18.12
N GLU A 81 15.94 0.65 18.67
CA GLU A 81 15.77 -0.59 17.90
C GLU A 81 14.31 -0.98 17.67
N ILE A 82 13.45 -0.66 18.64
CA ILE A 82 12.01 -0.56 18.45
C ILE A 82 11.79 0.51 17.39
N GLU A 83 12.31 1.73 17.56
CA GLU A 83 12.13 2.83 16.60
C GLU A 83 12.55 2.45 15.17
N ALA A 84 13.65 1.70 14.99
CA ALA A 84 14.11 1.19 13.69
C ALA A 84 13.28 0.00 13.14
N ARG A 85 12.64 -0.82 13.99
CA ARG A 85 11.72 -1.89 13.58
C ARG A 85 10.30 -1.40 13.32
N THR A 86 9.95 -0.25 13.88
CA THR A 86 8.62 0.35 13.82
C THR A 86 8.52 1.44 12.76
N THR A 87 9.63 1.92 12.20
CA THR A 87 9.63 2.94 11.15
C THR A 87 10.21 2.44 9.83
N CYS A 88 9.55 2.76 8.72
CA CYS A 88 10.02 2.51 7.36
C CYS A 88 10.03 3.84 6.61
N ASN A 89 11.18 4.25 6.06
CA ASN A 89 11.35 5.57 5.41
C ASN A 89 10.87 6.75 6.28
N GLY A 90 11.08 6.66 7.61
CA GLY A 90 10.61 7.68 8.56
C GLY A 90 9.11 7.66 8.85
N CYS A 91 8.36 6.70 8.30
CA CYS A 91 6.94 6.50 8.57
C CYS A 91 6.74 5.41 9.63
N ASP A 92 5.94 5.66 10.66
CA ASP A 92 5.54 4.63 11.63
C ASP A 92 4.63 3.59 10.94
N VAL A 93 5.09 2.34 10.87
CA VAL A 93 4.37 1.22 10.24
C VAL A 93 3.75 0.25 11.25
N CYS A 94 3.62 0.65 12.51
CA CYS A 94 3.02 -0.20 13.54
C CYS A 94 1.51 -0.35 13.39
N PHE A 95 1.05 -1.56 13.62
CA PHE A 95 -0.37 -1.87 13.83
C PHE A 95 -0.50 -3.14 14.68
N TRP A 96 -1.68 -3.36 15.26
CA TRP A 96 -1.96 -4.58 16.00
C TRP A 96 -2.04 -5.76 15.02
N ARG A 97 -1.02 -6.61 15.06
CA ARG A 97 -0.82 -7.74 14.14
C ARG A 97 -0.95 -9.11 14.79
N ASN A 98 -1.45 -9.17 16.02
CA ASN A 98 -1.64 -10.45 16.73
C ASN A 98 -2.89 -11.16 16.21
N GLU A 99 -2.77 -11.84 15.07
CA GLU A 99 -3.90 -12.49 14.39
C GLU A 99 -4.65 -13.48 15.28
N VAL A 100 -3.93 -14.22 16.14
CA VAL A 100 -4.52 -15.22 17.03
C VAL A 100 -5.45 -14.55 18.03
N GLU A 101 -4.99 -13.47 18.66
CA GLU A 101 -5.79 -12.69 19.59
C GLU A 101 -6.98 -12.01 18.91
N ILE A 102 -6.77 -11.43 17.72
CA ILE A 102 -7.84 -10.81 16.92
C ILE A 102 -8.93 -11.84 16.59
N LYS A 103 -8.55 -13.04 16.13
CA LYS A 103 -9.50 -14.14 15.83
C LYS A 103 -10.24 -14.56 17.09
N ASN A 104 -9.53 -14.79 18.19
CA ASN A 104 -10.16 -15.17 19.47
C ASN A 104 -11.18 -14.12 19.96
N LEU A 105 -10.89 -12.83 19.79
CA LEU A 105 -11.81 -11.76 20.16
C LEU A 105 -13.00 -11.65 19.20
N ALA A 106 -12.78 -11.85 17.90
CA ALA A 106 -13.83 -11.85 16.89
C ALA A 106 -14.82 -13.01 17.10
N ASP A 107 -14.32 -14.23 17.31
CA ASP A 107 -15.14 -15.43 17.54
C ASP A 107 -16.02 -15.30 18.78
N ARG A 108 -15.49 -14.62 19.81
CA ARG A 108 -16.21 -14.31 21.04
C ARG A 108 -17.12 -13.08 20.94
N LYS A 109 -17.19 -12.43 19.77
CA LYS A 109 -17.94 -11.18 19.54
C LYS A 109 -17.54 -10.04 20.49
N MET A 110 -16.26 -10.01 20.88
CA MET A 110 -15.69 -8.99 21.79
C MET A 110 -14.76 -8.01 21.06
N LEU A 111 -14.52 -8.20 19.76
CA LEU A 111 -13.69 -7.28 18.97
C LEU A 111 -14.39 -5.93 18.76
N ASN A 112 -15.70 -5.95 18.50
CA ASN A 112 -16.54 -4.77 18.43
C ASN A 112 -17.96 -5.13 18.88
N HIS A 113 -18.77 -4.11 19.16
CA HIS A 113 -20.16 -4.25 19.61
C HIS A 113 -21.17 -4.23 18.44
N ASN A 114 -20.71 -4.33 17.19
CA ASN A 114 -21.58 -4.33 16.02
C ASN A 114 -22.06 -5.77 15.73
N HIS A 115 -23.37 -5.95 15.62
CA HIS A 115 -24.02 -7.22 15.27
C HIS A 115 -24.97 -7.06 14.08
N ASP A 116 -24.79 -6.00 13.30
CA ASP A 116 -25.62 -5.73 12.14
C ASP A 116 -25.31 -6.73 11.02
N SER A 117 -26.32 -7.02 10.20
CA SER A 117 -26.12 -7.86 9.01
C SER A 117 -25.28 -7.12 7.96
N VAL A 118 -24.62 -7.88 7.08
CA VAL A 118 -23.86 -7.32 5.95
C VAL A 118 -24.71 -6.37 5.10
N GLY A 119 -25.99 -6.71 4.88
CA GLY A 119 -26.91 -5.84 4.14
C GLY A 119 -27.16 -4.50 4.83
N PHE A 120 -27.30 -4.49 6.16
CA PHE A 120 -27.47 -3.26 6.94
C PHE A 120 -26.18 -2.41 6.94
N LEU A 121 -25.01 -3.06 7.06
CA LEU A 121 -23.71 -2.40 6.94
C LEU A 121 -23.50 -1.78 5.56
N LEU A 122 -23.84 -2.48 4.48
CA LEU A 122 -23.77 -1.96 3.12
C LEU A 122 -24.72 -0.77 2.92
N ARG A 123 -25.96 -0.86 3.41
CA ARG A 123 -26.91 0.26 3.37
C ARG A 123 -26.33 1.50 4.07
N GLY A 124 -25.77 1.32 5.27
CA GLY A 124 -25.15 2.41 6.04
C GLY A 124 -23.91 2.97 5.36
N PHE A 125 -23.08 2.13 4.72
CA PHE A 125 -21.92 2.56 3.95
C PHE A 125 -22.30 3.45 2.77
N PHE A 126 -23.28 3.05 1.96
CA PHE A 126 -23.73 3.87 0.84
C PHE A 126 -24.41 5.16 1.33
N GLU A 127 -25.22 5.08 2.39
CA GLU A 127 -25.85 6.26 3.02
C GLU A 127 -24.81 7.27 3.53
N TYR A 128 -23.76 6.79 4.21
CA TYR A 128 -22.70 7.61 4.80
C TYR A 128 -21.99 8.47 3.76
N TYR A 129 -21.75 7.92 2.56
CA TYR A 129 -21.06 8.65 1.49
C TYR A 129 -22.01 9.40 0.53
N ALA A 130 -23.31 9.07 0.52
CA ALA A 130 -24.31 9.69 -0.36
C ALA A 130 -24.77 11.09 0.09
N GLN A 131 -24.83 11.32 1.41
CA GLN A 131 -25.26 12.59 2.01
C GLN A 131 -24.45 12.94 3.25
N ASN A 132 -24.53 14.19 3.71
CA ASN A 132 -23.85 14.68 4.91
C ASN A 132 -24.80 15.07 6.05
N GLY A 133 -26.10 14.76 5.91
CA GLY A 133 -27.11 14.94 6.95
C GLY A 133 -27.22 13.73 7.88
N ASP A 134 -28.24 13.73 8.73
CA ASP A 134 -28.53 12.65 9.68
C ASP A 134 -28.78 11.33 8.94
N MET A 135 -28.12 10.28 9.42
CA MET A 135 -28.24 8.94 8.86
C MET A 135 -29.41 8.18 9.47
N THR A 136 -30.00 7.30 8.67
CA THR A 136 -31.08 6.41 9.10
C THR A 136 -30.56 5.08 9.66
N THR A 137 -29.35 4.64 9.30
CA THR A 137 -28.74 3.42 9.88
C THR A 137 -28.09 3.64 11.25
N VAL A 138 -27.61 4.85 11.54
CA VAL A 138 -26.86 5.16 12.77
C VAL A 138 -27.14 6.59 13.21
N ARG A 139 -27.08 6.86 14.52
CA ARG A 139 -27.24 8.21 15.09
C ARG A 139 -25.98 9.06 14.87
N HIS A 140 -25.68 9.33 13.61
CA HIS A 140 -24.59 10.19 13.19
C HIS A 140 -24.95 10.86 11.86
N ARG A 141 -24.13 11.80 11.42
CA ARG A 141 -24.21 12.35 10.06
C ARG A 141 -23.32 11.60 9.09
N GLY A 142 -23.63 11.71 7.80
CA GLY A 142 -22.76 11.22 6.74
C GLY A 142 -21.49 12.07 6.54
N PHE A 143 -20.62 11.59 5.66
CA PHE A 143 -19.31 12.15 5.37
C PHE A 143 -19.39 13.51 4.66
N ASP A 144 -18.68 14.49 5.20
CA ASP A 144 -18.50 15.80 4.58
C ASP A 144 -17.24 15.80 3.71
N TRP A 145 -17.42 15.42 2.44
CA TRP A 145 -16.39 15.45 1.40
C TRP A 145 -15.64 16.78 1.30
N GLY A 146 -16.27 17.90 1.65
CA GLY A 146 -15.68 19.23 1.56
C GLY A 146 -14.73 19.54 2.72
N ARG A 147 -15.00 18.98 3.90
CA ARG A 147 -14.33 19.37 5.16
C ARG A 147 -13.55 18.25 5.83
N GLU A 148 -13.86 17.00 5.55
CA GLU A 148 -13.30 15.84 6.26
C GLU A 148 -12.23 15.10 5.46
N VAL A 149 -11.36 14.42 6.21
CA VAL A 149 -10.29 13.55 5.75
C VAL A 149 -10.48 12.21 6.44
N LEU A 150 -10.52 11.11 5.67
CA LEU A 150 -10.45 9.76 6.25
C LEU A 150 -9.04 9.55 6.80
N SER A 151 -8.90 9.27 8.10
CA SER A 151 -7.62 9.17 8.81
C SER A 151 -7.66 8.04 9.83
N LEU A 152 -7.11 6.87 9.47
CA LEU A 152 -7.12 5.67 10.32
C LEU A 152 -6.25 5.82 11.59
N ARG A 153 -5.28 6.74 11.58
CA ARG A 153 -4.42 7.04 12.73
C ARG A 153 -5.03 8.02 13.71
N THR A 154 -6.16 8.64 13.36
CA THR A 154 -6.89 9.56 14.24
C THR A 154 -8.00 8.83 14.98
N ARG A 155 -8.17 9.12 16.27
CA ARG A 155 -9.31 8.58 17.04
C ARG A 155 -10.62 8.99 16.38
N GLY A 156 -11.50 8.01 16.14
CA GLY A 156 -12.76 8.22 15.42
C GLY A 156 -12.65 8.17 13.89
N GLY A 157 -11.43 8.02 13.34
CA GLY A 157 -11.23 7.78 11.90
C GLY A 157 -11.36 9.02 11.00
N ILE A 158 -11.60 10.20 11.58
CA ILE A 158 -11.90 11.44 10.85
C ILE A 158 -11.05 12.59 11.37
N LEU A 159 -10.51 13.38 10.43
CA LEU A 159 -9.82 14.64 10.69
C LEU A 159 -10.40 15.75 9.81
N SER A 160 -10.36 17.01 10.25
CA SER A 160 -10.75 18.12 9.36
C SER A 160 -9.61 18.48 8.40
N LYS A 161 -9.97 18.91 7.18
CA LYS A 161 -9.01 19.40 6.19
C LYS A 161 -8.26 20.63 6.68
N GLN A 162 -8.91 21.47 7.48
CA GLN A 162 -8.28 22.64 8.11
C GLN A 162 -7.14 22.21 9.03
N VAL A 163 -7.38 21.25 9.92
CA VAL A 163 -6.34 20.73 10.83
C VAL A 163 -5.24 20.01 10.04
N LYS A 164 -5.60 19.29 8.97
CA LYS A 164 -4.62 18.60 8.13
C LYS A 164 -3.81 19.54 7.21
N GLY A 165 -4.27 20.77 6.99
CA GLY A 165 -3.72 21.68 6.00
C GLY A 165 -4.06 21.34 4.55
N TRP A 166 -5.05 20.47 4.33
CA TRP A 166 -5.49 20.01 3.00
C TRP A 166 -6.66 20.84 2.46
N VAL A 167 -6.52 22.17 2.53
CA VAL A 167 -7.59 23.13 2.20
C VAL A 167 -7.43 23.81 0.84
N GLY A 168 -6.24 23.78 0.26
CA GLY A 168 -5.90 24.49 -0.98
C GLY A 168 -5.15 23.61 -1.96
N ALA A 169 -5.22 23.94 -3.24
CA ALA A 169 -4.53 23.19 -4.27
C ALA A 169 -3.01 23.32 -4.12
N LYS A 170 -2.29 22.18 -4.08
CA LYS A 170 -0.82 22.11 -4.03
C LYS A 170 -0.30 21.35 -5.25
N THR A 171 0.71 21.88 -5.95
CA THR A 171 1.38 21.17 -7.04
C THR A 171 2.69 20.57 -6.53
N THR A 172 2.97 19.32 -6.88
CA THR A 172 4.24 18.65 -6.58
C THR A 172 4.69 17.89 -7.82
N ILE A 173 5.98 17.93 -8.12
CA ILE A 173 6.56 17.25 -9.28
C ILE A 173 7.13 15.93 -8.77
N GLU A 174 6.55 14.81 -9.22
CA GLU A 174 7.12 13.48 -8.98
C GLU A 174 7.92 13.07 -10.22
N THR A 175 9.22 12.80 -10.04
CA THR A 175 10.09 12.24 -11.08
C THR A 175 10.13 10.73 -10.89
N ASN A 176 9.46 9.98 -11.77
CA ASN A 176 9.51 8.52 -11.71
C ASN A 176 10.60 8.01 -12.65
N VAL A 177 11.61 7.33 -12.09
CA VAL A 177 12.71 6.78 -12.87
C VAL A 177 12.34 5.36 -13.28
N VAL A 178 11.67 5.22 -14.43
CA VAL A 178 11.35 3.90 -14.99
C VAL A 178 12.64 3.19 -15.40
N ALA A 179 12.86 1.98 -14.88
CA ALA A 179 13.95 1.10 -15.33
C ALA A 179 13.61 0.53 -16.72
N PRO A 180 14.57 0.49 -17.66
CA PRO A 180 14.29 0.04 -19.03
C PRO A 180 13.88 -1.44 -19.09
N PRO A 181 12.96 -1.83 -20.00
CA PRO A 181 12.58 -3.22 -20.19
C PRO A 181 13.78 -4.03 -20.70
N THR A 182 14.00 -5.20 -20.09
CA THR A 182 15.04 -6.15 -20.49
C THR A 182 14.63 -6.82 -21.81
N PRO A 183 15.43 -6.76 -22.89
CA PRO A 183 15.12 -7.48 -24.13
C PRO A 183 15.48 -8.96 -23.98
N SER A 184 14.48 -9.84 -23.99
CA SER A 184 14.68 -11.29 -24.06
C SER A 184 15.26 -11.68 -25.42
N THR A 185 16.34 -12.45 -25.37
CA THR A 185 17.11 -12.98 -26.49
C THR A 185 16.35 -14.09 -27.19
N ILE A 186 16.03 -13.95 -28.49
CA ILE A 186 15.93 -15.08 -29.43
C ILE A 186 16.45 -14.64 -30.81
N LYS A 187 17.47 -15.35 -31.31
CA LYS A 187 17.88 -15.49 -32.73
C LYS A 187 17.74 -16.99 -33.06
N PRO A 188 17.54 -17.43 -34.32
CA PRO A 188 18.59 -17.32 -35.34
C PRO A 188 18.17 -17.18 -36.83
N ALA A 189 19.16 -16.74 -37.63
CA ALA A 189 19.43 -16.99 -39.08
C ALA A 189 18.40 -16.55 -40.15
N ALA A 190 18.73 -16.12 -41.38
CA ALA A 190 19.92 -15.69 -42.09
C ALA A 190 19.47 -15.13 -43.48
N SER A 191 20.09 -14.07 -44.02
CA SER A 191 20.48 -13.91 -45.44
C SER A 191 20.98 -12.48 -45.76
N THR A 192 22.19 -12.43 -46.30
CA THR A 192 22.86 -11.53 -47.27
C THR A 192 22.06 -10.37 -47.92
N ASP A 193 22.58 -9.13 -47.92
CA ASP A 193 23.49 -8.58 -48.96
C ASP A 193 23.89 -7.10 -48.69
N GLU A 194 24.95 -6.67 -49.37
CA GLU A 194 25.79 -5.46 -49.19
C GLU A 194 25.13 -4.09 -49.55
N THR A 195 25.56 -2.99 -48.90
CA THR A 195 26.17 -1.76 -49.48
C THR A 195 26.30 -0.61 -48.43
N THR A 196 27.46 0.07 -48.44
CA THR A 196 28.07 1.19 -47.64
C THR A 196 27.27 2.53 -47.53
N PRO A 197 27.74 3.65 -46.87
CA PRO A 197 28.33 3.92 -45.53
C PRO A 197 27.64 5.07 -44.68
N GLN A 198 27.71 4.93 -43.34
CA GLN A 198 27.81 5.95 -42.26
C GLN A 198 26.84 7.14 -42.11
N THR A 199 26.13 7.18 -40.96
CA THR A 199 25.71 8.41 -40.23
C THR A 199 25.60 8.08 -38.72
N PRO A 200 25.92 8.99 -37.77
CA PRO A 200 26.07 8.63 -36.35
C PRO A 200 24.72 8.29 -35.70
N LYS A 201 24.62 7.11 -35.06
CA LYS A 201 23.43 6.69 -34.30
C LYS A 201 23.19 7.60 -33.09
N PRO A 202 21.95 8.07 -32.84
CA PRO A 202 21.59 8.77 -31.61
C PRO A 202 21.65 7.83 -30.41
N GLN A 203 22.24 8.29 -29.31
CA GLN A 203 22.25 7.58 -28.02
C GLN A 203 20.81 7.48 -27.46
N PRO A 204 20.46 6.37 -26.78
CA PRO A 204 19.14 6.20 -26.20
C PRO A 204 18.96 7.16 -25.02
N GLN A 205 18.15 8.19 -25.23
CA GLN A 205 17.74 9.12 -24.18
C GLN A 205 16.85 8.38 -23.17
N ARG A 206 17.29 8.38 -21.91
CA ARG A 206 16.50 7.94 -20.77
C ARG A 206 15.29 8.89 -20.67
N LEU A 207 14.09 8.38 -20.96
CA LEU A 207 12.84 9.13 -20.75
C LEU A 207 12.63 9.30 -19.24
N GLU A 208 13.01 10.46 -18.72
CA GLU A 208 12.60 10.90 -17.38
C GLU A 208 11.17 11.44 -17.50
N GLU A 209 10.20 10.63 -17.09
CA GLU A 209 8.80 11.06 -17.07
C GLU A 209 8.57 11.87 -15.78
N THR A 210 8.54 13.19 -15.93
CA THR A 210 8.17 14.11 -14.86
C THR A 210 6.65 14.25 -14.87
N LYS A 211 5.98 13.73 -13.84
CA LYS A 211 4.54 13.88 -13.71
C LYS A 211 4.24 15.01 -12.73
N GLU A 212 3.63 16.08 -13.23
CA GLU A 212 3.07 17.11 -12.38
C GLU A 212 1.82 16.56 -11.67
N ILE A 213 1.85 16.52 -10.34
CA ILE A 213 0.74 16.06 -9.51
C ILE A 213 0.11 17.26 -8.82
N ARG A 214 -1.18 17.48 -9.09
CA ARG A 214 -1.97 18.55 -8.47
C ARG A 214 -2.86 17.98 -7.38
N HIS A 215 -2.48 18.20 -6.13
CA HIS A 215 -3.28 17.88 -4.96
C HIS A 215 -4.40 18.90 -4.81
N ARG A 216 -5.60 18.56 -5.30
CA ARG A 216 -6.80 19.43 -5.18
C ARG A 216 -7.63 19.15 -3.92
N TYR A 217 -7.31 18.08 -3.20
CA TYR A 217 -7.99 17.61 -1.98
C TYR A 217 -9.53 17.59 -2.09
N LEU A 218 -10.06 17.31 -3.29
CA LEU A 218 -11.50 17.18 -3.55
C LEU A 218 -12.08 15.99 -2.78
N PHE A 219 -11.32 14.90 -2.76
CA PHE A 219 -11.48 13.78 -1.86
C PHE A 219 -10.16 13.57 -1.11
N ALA A 220 -10.25 13.32 0.19
CA ALA A 220 -9.12 13.27 1.09
C ALA A 220 -9.14 11.96 1.88
N ILE A 221 -8.19 11.08 1.55
CA ILE A 221 -7.92 9.84 2.26
C ILE A 221 -6.45 9.88 2.65
N GLU A 222 -6.20 10.02 3.94
CA GLU A 222 -4.85 9.93 4.48
C GLU A 222 -4.37 8.48 4.45
N ASP A 223 -3.19 8.28 3.86
CA ASP A 223 -2.52 6.99 3.95
C ASP A 223 -2.16 6.65 5.41
N PRO A 224 -2.41 5.43 5.91
CA PRO A 224 -2.19 5.08 7.31
C PRO A 224 -0.72 5.04 7.74
N PHE A 225 0.23 5.11 6.81
CA PHE A 225 1.66 5.10 7.08
C PHE A 225 2.32 6.39 6.58
N GLU A 226 2.08 6.75 5.33
CA GLU A 226 2.60 7.99 4.73
C GLU A 226 1.61 9.14 4.98
N LEU A 227 1.57 9.69 6.19
CA LEU A 227 0.54 10.67 6.59
C LEU A 227 0.49 11.94 5.73
N THR A 228 1.55 12.25 4.98
CA THR A 228 1.57 13.38 4.02
C THR A 228 0.87 13.07 2.69
N HIS A 229 0.56 11.80 2.46
CA HIS A 229 0.04 11.27 1.22
C HIS A 229 -1.49 11.24 1.20
N ASN A 230 -2.07 11.87 0.19
CA ASN A 230 -3.48 11.68 -0.12
C ASN A 230 -3.64 10.56 -1.15
N VAL A 231 -4.21 9.43 -0.74
CA VAL A 231 -4.48 8.29 -1.64
C VAL A 231 -5.41 8.70 -2.78
N ALA A 232 -6.36 9.60 -2.51
CA ALA A 232 -7.32 10.10 -3.50
C ALA A 232 -6.79 11.27 -4.36
N ARG A 233 -5.47 11.52 -4.42
CA ARG A 233 -4.88 12.62 -5.20
C ARG A 233 -5.17 12.56 -6.71
N THR A 234 -5.48 11.38 -7.23
CA THR A 234 -5.81 11.15 -8.64
C THR A 234 -7.24 11.55 -9.00
N VAL A 235 -8.10 11.78 -7.99
CA VAL A 235 -9.52 12.10 -8.21
C VAL A 235 -9.65 13.52 -8.77
N THR A 236 -10.18 13.62 -9.99
CA THR A 236 -10.47 14.88 -10.67
C THR A 236 -11.82 15.45 -10.24
N HIS A 237 -12.15 16.66 -10.71
CA HIS A 237 -13.47 17.25 -10.46
C HIS A 237 -14.62 16.40 -11.01
N ASN A 238 -14.50 15.91 -12.24
CA ASN A 238 -15.50 15.01 -12.82
C ASN A 238 -15.53 13.68 -12.07
N GLY A 239 -14.36 13.15 -11.70
CA GLY A 239 -14.26 11.90 -10.93
C GLY A 239 -14.99 11.98 -9.60
N ILE A 240 -14.84 13.07 -8.84
CA ILE A 240 -15.53 13.20 -7.55
C ILE A 240 -17.05 13.38 -7.72
N VAL A 241 -17.50 14.05 -8.78
CA VAL A 241 -18.94 14.16 -9.09
C VAL A 241 -19.51 12.77 -9.39
N SER A 242 -18.88 12.02 -10.29
CA SER A 242 -19.30 10.65 -10.63
C SER A 242 -19.31 9.72 -9.41
N ILE A 243 -18.27 9.74 -8.58
CA ILE A 243 -18.22 8.93 -7.35
C ILE A 243 -19.41 9.25 -6.43
N ARG A 244 -19.67 10.54 -6.19
CA ARG A 244 -20.78 10.97 -5.30
C ARG A 244 -22.14 10.58 -5.87
N ASP A 245 -22.32 10.70 -7.18
CA ASP A 245 -23.58 10.35 -7.83
C ASP A 245 -23.82 8.84 -7.78
N GLU A 246 -22.78 8.02 -7.92
CA GLU A 246 -22.87 6.57 -7.76
C GLU A 246 -23.20 6.15 -6.32
N PHE A 247 -22.61 6.80 -5.31
CA PHE A 247 -23.01 6.58 -3.92
C PHE A 247 -24.49 6.90 -3.69
N ARG A 248 -25.00 8.00 -4.27
CA ARG A 248 -26.43 8.36 -4.19
C ARG A 248 -27.31 7.38 -4.95
N ARG A 249 -26.92 6.95 -6.15
CA ARG A 249 -27.64 5.94 -6.93
C ARG A 249 -27.75 4.63 -6.14
N ALA A 250 -26.63 4.11 -5.65
CA ALA A 250 -26.59 2.90 -4.83
C ALA A 250 -27.48 3.02 -3.58
N TRP A 251 -27.42 4.16 -2.88
CA TRP A 251 -28.27 4.40 -1.72
C TRP A 251 -29.77 4.45 -2.08
N ARG A 252 -30.15 5.08 -3.21
CA ARG A 252 -31.54 5.08 -3.69
C ARG A 252 -32.05 3.68 -4.01
N ILE A 253 -31.24 2.87 -4.71
CA ILE A 253 -31.57 1.48 -5.03
C ILE A 253 -31.82 0.68 -3.75
N LEU A 254 -30.90 0.76 -2.79
CA LEU A 254 -31.00 0.01 -1.52
C LEU A 254 -32.14 0.51 -0.62
N ARG A 255 -32.50 1.80 -0.70
CA ARG A 255 -33.63 2.34 0.05
C ARG A 255 -34.98 1.93 -0.53
N ASN A 256 -35.05 1.71 -1.85
CA ASN A 256 -36.28 1.43 -2.58
C ASN A 256 -36.44 -0.05 -2.96
N ILE A 257 -35.78 -0.98 -2.27
CA ILE A 257 -35.85 -2.43 -2.58
C ILE A 257 -37.31 -2.91 -2.61
N ASP A 258 -38.17 -2.42 -1.70
CA ASP A 258 -39.56 -2.84 -1.61
C ASP A 258 -40.49 -2.19 -2.67
N LYS A 259 -39.96 -1.28 -3.50
CA LYS A 259 -40.73 -0.51 -4.50
C LYS A 259 -40.14 -0.70 -5.90
N PRO A 260 -40.47 -1.82 -6.59
CA PRO A 260 -39.84 -2.18 -7.86
C PRO A 260 -40.08 -1.16 -8.99
N GLU A 261 -41.16 -0.39 -8.94
CA GLU A 261 -41.49 0.63 -9.95
C GLU A 261 -40.55 1.86 -9.94
N GLN A 262 -39.74 2.04 -8.90
CA GLN A 262 -38.84 3.21 -8.73
C GLN A 262 -37.36 2.82 -8.69
N ARG A 263 -36.99 1.67 -9.26
CA ARG A 263 -35.60 1.18 -9.24
C ARG A 263 -34.78 1.83 -10.37
N ASP A 264 -33.70 2.52 -10.01
CA ASP A 264 -32.69 3.05 -10.94
C ASP A 264 -31.73 1.94 -11.45
N GLY A 265 -32.26 0.79 -11.84
CA GLY A 265 -31.49 -0.41 -12.20
C GLY A 265 -30.98 -1.22 -11.00
N GLY A 266 -30.11 -2.18 -11.28
CA GLY A 266 -29.39 -3.01 -10.30
C GLY A 266 -28.11 -2.35 -9.82
N LEU A 267 -27.67 -2.68 -8.60
CA LEU A 267 -26.50 -2.08 -7.96
C LEU A 267 -25.21 -2.23 -8.78
N LEU A 268 -25.06 -3.39 -9.44
CA LEU A 268 -23.88 -3.78 -10.22
C LEU A 268 -24.07 -3.57 -11.73
N ASP A 269 -25.15 -2.92 -12.14
CA ASP A 269 -25.39 -2.67 -13.55
C ASP A 269 -24.31 -1.75 -14.12
N PRO A 270 -23.87 -1.98 -15.37
CA PRO A 270 -22.90 -1.12 -16.02
C PRO A 270 -23.39 0.33 -16.06
N ILE A 271 -22.46 1.26 -15.80
CA ILE A 271 -22.74 2.69 -15.91
C ILE A 271 -22.57 3.07 -17.38
N ASP A 272 -23.66 3.44 -18.04
CA ASP A 272 -23.59 4.03 -19.37
C ASP A 272 -22.89 5.40 -19.25
N ALA A 273 -21.60 5.45 -19.59
CA ALA A 273 -20.74 6.64 -19.48
C ALA A 273 -21.22 7.83 -20.34
N THR A 274 -22.18 7.60 -21.21
CA THR A 274 -22.84 8.61 -22.04
C THR A 274 -24.31 8.62 -21.65
N GLY A 275 -24.78 9.67 -20.99
CA GLY A 275 -26.20 9.85 -20.63
C GLY A 275 -27.14 10.02 -21.84
N LYS A 276 -27.16 9.06 -22.76
CA LYS A 276 -28.08 8.91 -23.88
C LYS A 276 -28.47 7.45 -23.97
N GLY A 277 -29.73 7.16 -23.64
CA GLY A 277 -30.32 5.86 -23.89
C GLY A 277 -30.20 5.49 -25.38
N GLY A 278 -29.82 4.25 -25.64
CA GLY A 278 -29.77 3.69 -26.99
C GLY A 278 -28.57 2.77 -27.18
N SER A 279 -28.81 1.47 -27.03
CA SER A 279 -28.21 0.37 -27.80
C SER A 279 -26.95 0.71 -28.62
N GLU A 280 -25.75 0.41 -28.11
CA GLU A 280 -24.60 -0.08 -28.91
C GLU A 280 -23.27 -0.35 -28.13
N VAL A 281 -23.23 -0.29 -26.80
CA VAL A 281 -21.95 -0.42 -26.05
C VAL A 281 -21.72 -1.82 -25.44
N LYS A 282 -21.95 -2.89 -26.22
CA LYS A 282 -21.57 -4.26 -25.79
C LYS A 282 -20.12 -4.64 -26.14
N GLY A 283 -19.46 -3.91 -27.04
CA GLY A 283 -18.12 -4.29 -27.55
C GLY A 283 -16.94 -3.90 -26.65
N SER A 284 -16.94 -2.69 -26.09
CA SER A 284 -15.72 -2.08 -25.52
C SER A 284 -15.24 -2.69 -24.19
N PHE A 285 -16.14 -3.22 -23.36
CA PHE A 285 -15.75 -3.80 -22.05
C PHE A 285 -15.25 -5.24 -22.16
N LEU A 286 -15.83 -6.04 -23.08
CA LEU A 286 -15.37 -7.40 -23.36
C LEU A 286 -13.99 -7.41 -24.00
N GLU A 287 -13.73 -6.46 -24.91
CA GLU A 287 -12.43 -6.28 -25.56
C GLU A 287 -11.34 -5.89 -24.55
N LEU A 288 -11.67 -5.06 -23.55
CA LEU A 288 -10.77 -4.74 -22.43
C LEU A 288 -10.50 -5.94 -21.51
N LEU A 289 -11.51 -6.77 -21.25
CA LEU A 289 -11.35 -8.01 -20.47
C LEU A 289 -10.44 -9.02 -21.20
N GLU A 290 -10.60 -9.21 -22.51
CA GLU A 290 -9.72 -10.10 -23.29
C GLU A 290 -8.26 -9.63 -23.30
N ILE A 291 -8.03 -8.32 -23.42
CA ILE A 291 -6.68 -7.73 -23.37
C ILE A 291 -6.03 -7.91 -21.99
N LEU A 292 -6.82 -7.82 -20.91
CA LEU A 292 -6.32 -7.93 -19.54
C LEU A 292 -6.07 -9.38 -19.09
N HIS A 293 -6.85 -10.34 -19.56
CA HIS A 293 -6.75 -11.73 -19.12
C HIS A 293 -5.73 -12.56 -19.92
N GLY A 294 -5.39 -12.17 -21.15
CA GLY A 294 -4.57 -13.00 -22.03
C GLY A 294 -5.23 -14.36 -22.34
N PRO A 295 -4.74 -15.13 -23.33
CA PRO A 295 -5.37 -16.41 -23.65
C PRO A 295 -5.22 -17.38 -22.48
N GLU A 296 -6.35 -17.85 -21.93
CA GLU A 296 -6.37 -18.91 -20.92
C GLU A 296 -5.60 -20.14 -21.44
N LEU A 297 -4.57 -20.54 -20.69
CA LEU A 297 -3.92 -21.83 -20.89
C LEU A 297 -4.93 -22.93 -20.59
N LYS A 298 -5.54 -23.49 -21.64
CA LYS A 298 -6.33 -24.72 -21.54
C LYS A 298 -5.43 -25.80 -20.92
N GLN A 299 -5.78 -26.22 -19.70
CA GLN A 299 -5.21 -27.42 -19.11
C GLN A 299 -5.48 -28.60 -20.05
N VAL A 300 -4.41 -29.21 -20.54
CA VAL A 300 -4.45 -30.51 -21.19
C VAL A 300 -4.81 -31.51 -20.10
N VAL A 301 -6.03 -32.05 -20.17
CA VAL A 301 -6.44 -33.20 -19.38
C VAL A 301 -5.62 -34.40 -19.87
N VAL A 302 -4.95 -35.06 -18.93
CA VAL A 302 -4.18 -36.30 -19.11
C VAL A 302 -5.10 -37.44 -19.53
#